data_AF-A0A383EI20-F1
#
_entry.id   AF-A0A383EI20-F1
#
_cell.length_a   1.000
_cell.length_b   1.000
_cell.length_c   1.000
_cell.angle_alpha   90.00
_cell.angle_beta   90.00
_cell.angle_gamma   90.00
#
_symmetry.space_group_name_H-M   'P 1'
#
loop_
_entity.id
_entity.type
_entity.pdbx_description
1 polymer ?
#
loop_
_entity_poly.entity_id
_entity_poly.type
_entity_poly.pdbx_seq_one_letter_code
_entity_poly.pdbx_strand_id
1 'polypeptide(L)'
;KGIFFVSGNDGKKIKSGMEVRIMPGPVKPEEYGVMYGVVKSISGFPSTTQAMLQSLKNDQLVRQISQLGAPFEFIAEPIKNNNTISGYKWSSKDGPPFYIESNTPASIQITVQKQRPISLVMPFIKKTFGLVPQPINAQK
;
A
#
# COMPACT_ATOMS: atom_id res chain seq x y z
N LYS A 1 -14.95 4.45 -4.66
CA LYS A 1 -13.59 4.54 -5.22
C LYS A 1 -12.90 5.77 -4.65
N GLY A 2 -11.58 5.75 -4.49
CA GLY A 2 -10.76 6.89 -4.08
C GLY A 2 -9.54 7.02 -5.00
N ILE A 3 -9.03 8.25 -5.12
CA ILE A 3 -7.83 8.58 -5.89
C ILE A 3 -6.68 8.73 -4.90
N PHE A 4 -5.58 8.05 -5.17
CA PHE A 4 -4.42 8.01 -4.30
C PHE A 4 -3.14 8.23 -5.10
N PHE A 5 -2.11 8.71 -4.41
CA PHE A 5 -0.82 9.01 -5.00
C PHE A 5 0.28 8.28 -4.26
N VAL A 6 1.28 7.84 -5.00
CA VAL A 6 2.43 7.09 -4.48
C VAL A 6 3.71 7.61 -5.13
N SER A 7 4.83 7.49 -4.43
CA SER A 7 6.15 7.87 -4.96
C SER A 7 6.46 7.18 -6.29
N GLY A 8 7.28 7.81 -7.13
CA GLY A 8 7.74 7.22 -8.39
C GLY A 8 8.51 5.90 -8.22
N ASN A 9 9.16 5.72 -7.06
CA ASN A 9 9.90 4.49 -6.72
C ASN A 9 8.97 3.30 -6.48
N ASP A 10 7.77 3.54 -5.96
CA ASP A 10 6.80 2.50 -5.63
C ASP A 10 5.69 2.36 -6.66
N GLY A 11 5.43 3.39 -7.47
CA GLY A 11 4.41 3.38 -8.52
C GLY A 11 4.54 2.18 -9.47
N LYS A 12 5.78 1.86 -9.90
CA LYS A 12 6.04 0.69 -10.77
C LYS A 12 5.78 -0.67 -10.11
N LYS A 13 5.71 -0.73 -8.78
CA LYS A 13 5.48 -1.97 -8.02
C LYS A 13 3.98 -2.27 -7.91
N ILE A 14 3.13 -1.25 -8.01
CA ILE A 14 1.68 -1.37 -7.83
C ILE A 14 1.04 -1.88 -9.12
N LYS A 15 0.11 -2.81 -8.97
CA LYS A 15 -0.65 -3.40 -10.08
C LYS A 15 -2.13 -3.44 -9.74
N SER A 16 -2.97 -3.42 -10.78
CA SER A 16 -4.40 -3.68 -10.63
C SER A 16 -4.63 -5.04 -9.94
N GLY A 17 -5.65 -5.10 -9.07
CA GLY A 17 -5.98 -6.27 -8.26
C GLY A 17 -5.21 -6.40 -6.94
N MET A 18 -4.20 -5.57 -6.68
CA MET A 18 -3.50 -5.59 -5.39
C MET A 18 -4.42 -5.18 -4.23
N GLU A 19 -4.27 -5.86 -3.09
CA GLU A 19 -4.96 -5.48 -1.86
C GLU A 19 -4.39 -4.18 -1.28
N VAL A 20 -5.30 -3.33 -0.82
CA VAL A 20 -4.95 -2.08 -0.15
C VAL A 20 -5.67 -1.97 1.19
N ARG A 21 -5.04 -1.27 2.12
CA ARG A 21 -5.63 -0.82 3.39
C ARG A 21 -5.79 0.68 3.32
N ILE A 22 -7.03 1.14 3.46
CA ILE A 22 -7.41 2.55 3.39
C ILE A 22 -7.71 3.02 4.81
N MET A 23 -7.15 4.17 5.19
CA MET A 23 -7.24 4.77 6.51
C MET A 23 -7.82 6.18 6.37
N PRO A 24 -9.16 6.34 6.41
CA PRO A 24 -9.80 7.65 6.36
C PRO A 24 -9.44 8.49 7.59
N GLY A 25 -9.20 9.78 7.40
CA GLY A 25 -8.75 10.70 8.46
C GLY A 25 -9.64 10.75 9.72
N PRO A 26 -10.99 10.74 9.61
CA PRO A 26 -11.88 10.75 10.77
C PRO A 26 -11.92 9.43 11.56
N VAL A 27 -11.32 8.36 11.04
CA VAL A 27 -11.41 7.02 11.62
C VAL A 27 -10.14 6.72 12.41
N LYS A 28 -10.30 6.35 13.68
CA LYS A 28 -9.20 5.87 14.54
C LYS A 28 -8.93 4.39 14.26
N PRO A 29 -7.76 4.02 13.69
CA PRO A 29 -7.46 2.63 13.37
C PRO A 29 -7.42 1.71 14.59
N GLU A 30 -7.11 2.25 15.77
CA GLU A 30 -7.03 1.51 17.03
C GLU A 30 -8.42 1.07 17.51
N GLU A 31 -9.45 1.83 17.16
CA GLU A 31 -10.84 1.61 17.59
C GLU A 31 -11.64 0.84 16.53
N TYR A 32 -11.50 1.25 15.27
CA TYR A 32 -12.35 0.75 14.16
C TYR A 32 -11.58 -0.02 13.10
N GLY A 33 -10.27 -0.20 13.27
CA GLY A 33 -9.43 -0.90 12.30
C GLY A 33 -9.22 -0.13 10.99
N VAL A 34 -8.81 -0.85 9.95
CA VAL A 34 -8.52 -0.31 8.62
C VAL A 34 -9.51 -0.82 7.59
N MET A 35 -9.86 0.01 6.61
CA MET A 35 -10.79 -0.34 5.54
C MET A 35 -10.05 -1.15 4.47
N TYR A 36 -10.63 -2.26 4.02
CA TYR A 36 -10.05 -3.04 2.92
C TYR A 36 -10.49 -2.49 1.56
N GLY A 37 -9.57 -2.54 0.60
CA GLY A 37 -9.83 -2.17 -0.78
C GLY A 37 -8.99 -2.97 -1.77
N VAL A 38 -9.20 -2.71 -3.05
CA VAL A 38 -8.40 -3.23 -4.16
C VAL A 38 -7.95 -2.12 -5.07
N VAL A 39 -6.73 -2.21 -5.63
CA VAL A 39 -6.28 -1.32 -6.70
C VAL A 39 -7.09 -1.62 -7.95
N LYS A 40 -7.84 -0.64 -8.45
CA LYS A 40 -8.60 -0.76 -9.69
C LYS A 40 -7.73 -0.48 -10.91
N SER A 41 -6.95 0.60 -10.86
CA SER A 41 -6.09 1.05 -11.95
C SER A 41 -4.94 1.90 -11.41
N ILE A 42 -3.86 1.99 -12.19
CA ILE A 42 -2.71 2.87 -11.93
C ILE A 42 -2.36 3.60 -13.22
N SER A 43 -1.93 4.86 -13.12
CA SER A 43 -1.47 5.64 -14.26
C SER A 43 -0.21 5.04 -14.87
N GLY A 44 -0.08 5.10 -16.20
CA GLY A 44 1.13 4.64 -16.89
C GLY A 44 2.32 5.61 -16.73
N PHE A 45 2.05 6.83 -16.28
CA PHE A 45 3.03 7.92 -16.16
C PHE A 45 2.82 8.68 -14.86
N PRO A 46 3.86 9.36 -14.33
CA PRO A 46 3.70 10.25 -13.19
C PRO A 46 2.66 11.35 -13.46
N SER A 47 1.91 11.71 -12.44
CA SER A 47 0.91 12.77 -12.51
C SER A 47 1.56 14.15 -12.49
N THR A 48 1.07 15.03 -13.35
CA THR A 48 1.47 16.44 -13.36
C THR A 48 0.75 17.20 -12.25
N THR A 49 1.34 18.31 -11.80
CA THR A 49 0.70 19.22 -10.83
C THR A 49 -0.67 19.69 -11.30
N GLN A 50 -0.82 19.98 -12.60
CA GLN A 50 -2.09 20.40 -13.20
C GLN A 50 -3.15 19.30 -13.13
N ALA A 51 -2.79 18.05 -13.46
CA ALA A 51 -3.70 16.91 -13.35
C ALA A 51 -4.13 16.66 -11.90
N MET A 52 -3.18 16.72 -10.96
CA MET A 52 -3.47 16.60 -9.53
C MET A 52 -4.43 17.70 -9.04
N LEU A 53 -4.24 18.94 -9.48
CA LEU A 53 -5.13 20.04 -9.10
C LEU A 53 -6.55 19.86 -9.63
N GLN A 54 -6.72 19.35 -10.85
CA GLN A 54 -8.04 19.03 -11.40
C GLN A 54 -8.75 17.92 -10.61
N SER A 55 -8.01 16.88 -10.22
CA SER A 55 -8.57 15.75 -9.46
C SER A 55 -8.84 16.09 -7.99
N LEU A 56 -7.93 16.78 -7.32
CA LEU A 56 -7.97 17.02 -5.87
C LEU A 56 -8.63 18.34 -5.47
N LYS A 57 -8.64 19.34 -6.37
CA LYS A 57 -9.19 20.69 -6.13
C LYS A 57 -8.69 21.34 -4.83
N ASN A 58 -7.45 21.05 -4.44
CA ASN A 58 -6.83 21.54 -3.21
C ASN A 58 -5.33 21.76 -3.42
N ASP A 59 -4.91 23.03 -3.52
CA ASP A 59 -3.52 23.41 -3.76
C ASP A 59 -2.55 22.93 -2.67
N GLN A 60 -2.98 22.95 -1.41
CA GLN A 60 -2.14 22.52 -0.29
C GLN A 60 -1.85 21.02 -0.38
N LEU A 61 -2.87 20.22 -0.69
CA LEU A 61 -2.72 18.77 -0.86
C LEU A 61 -1.84 18.45 -2.07
N VAL A 62 -2.02 19.17 -3.18
CA VAL A 62 -1.16 19.03 -4.37
C VAL A 62 0.30 19.31 -4.01
N ARG A 63 0.59 20.40 -3.27
CA ARG A 63 1.96 20.72 -2.84
C ARG A 63 2.56 19.61 -1.98
N GLN A 64 1.79 19.05 -1.04
CA GLN A 64 2.26 17.94 -0.21
C GLN A 64 2.55 16.68 -1.03
N ILE A 65 1.67 16.32 -1.96
CA ILE A 65 1.86 15.13 -2.82
C ILE A 65 3.01 15.34 -3.81
N SER A 66 3.20 16.55 -4.33
CA SER A 66 4.32 16.88 -5.22
C SER A 66 5.69 16.69 -4.55
N GLN A 67 5.78 16.72 -3.22
CA GLN A 67 7.03 16.41 -2.50
C GLN A 67 7.46 14.94 -2.65
N LEU A 68 6.59 14.07 -3.16
CA LEU A 68 6.93 12.70 -3.57
C LEU A 68 7.75 12.64 -4.89
N GLY A 69 8.07 13.81 -5.47
CA GLY A 69 8.90 13.99 -6.65
C GLY A 69 8.13 13.76 -7.95
N ALA A 70 7.84 12.51 -8.26
CA ALA A 70 7.12 12.10 -9.47
C ALA A 70 5.99 11.12 -9.12
N PRO A 71 4.91 11.60 -8.47
CA PRO A 71 3.89 10.74 -7.93
C PRO A 71 3.07 10.06 -9.03
N PHE A 72 2.78 8.78 -8.88
CA PHE A 72 1.84 8.06 -9.75
C PHE A 72 0.45 8.08 -9.12
N GLU A 73 -0.56 8.35 -9.95
CA GLU A 73 -1.96 8.25 -9.53
C GLU A 73 -2.45 6.81 -9.66
N PHE A 74 -3.19 6.35 -8.68
CA PHE A 74 -3.93 5.10 -8.79
C PHE A 74 -5.30 5.22 -8.14
N ILE A 75 -6.24 4.42 -8.65
CA ILE A 75 -7.61 4.34 -8.15
C ILE A 75 -7.70 3.09 -7.29
N ALA A 76 -8.17 3.26 -6.05
CA ALA A 76 -8.54 2.14 -5.21
C ALA A 76 -10.06 2.09 -4.98
N GLU A 77 -10.58 0.88 -4.88
CA GLU A 77 -11.98 0.62 -4.64
C GLU A 77 -12.16 -0.07 -3.28
N PRO A 78 -12.81 0.60 -2.31
CA PRO A 78 -13.19 -0.03 -1.06
C PRO A 78 -14.08 -1.24 -1.28
N ILE A 79 -13.82 -2.32 -0.55
CA ILE A 79 -14.65 -3.53 -0.59
C ILE A 79 -15.95 -3.23 0.19
N LYS A 80 -17.10 -3.50 -0.42
CA LYS A 80 -18.41 -3.32 0.21
C LYS A 80 -18.68 -4.39 1.27
N ASN A 81 -19.36 -3.99 2.33
CA ASN A 81 -19.92 -4.89 3.33
C ASN A 81 -21.23 -4.30 3.84
N ASN A 82 -22.35 -4.99 3.60
CA ASN A 82 -23.67 -4.52 4.01
C ASN A 82 -23.95 -4.75 5.50
N ASN A 83 -23.03 -5.42 6.21
CA ASN A 83 -23.16 -5.70 7.65
C ASN A 83 -22.56 -4.59 8.53
N THR A 84 -21.95 -3.55 7.95
CA THR A 84 -21.38 -2.41 8.68
C THR A 84 -22.14 -1.13 8.37
N ILE A 85 -22.26 -0.21 9.33
CA ILE A 85 -22.95 1.09 9.15
C ILE A 85 -22.26 1.88 8.03
N SER A 86 -20.93 1.85 7.97
CA SER A 86 -20.19 2.56 6.93
C SER A 86 -20.40 1.98 5.52
N GLY A 87 -20.94 0.76 5.39
CA GLY A 87 -21.13 0.06 4.12
C GLY A 87 -19.86 -0.52 3.49
N TYR A 88 -18.77 -0.68 4.27
CA TYR A 88 -17.47 -1.14 3.79
C TYR A 88 -16.88 -2.23 4.67
N LYS A 89 -15.97 -3.03 4.11
CA LYS A 89 -15.28 -4.10 4.83
C LYS A 89 -14.10 -3.51 5.61
N TRP A 90 -14.01 -3.83 6.89
CA TRP A 90 -12.95 -3.39 7.79
C TRP A 90 -12.21 -4.58 8.38
N SER A 91 -11.03 -4.34 8.93
CA SER A 91 -10.32 -5.31 9.76
C SER A 91 -10.99 -5.52 11.12
N SER A 92 -11.73 -4.53 11.61
CA SER A 92 -12.67 -4.70 12.72
C SER A 92 -13.99 -5.31 12.22
N LYS A 93 -14.75 -5.92 13.12
CA LYS A 93 -16.03 -6.54 12.79
C LYS A 93 -17.06 -5.52 12.31
N ASP A 94 -17.17 -4.40 13.02
CA ASP A 94 -18.27 -3.45 12.86
C ASP A 94 -17.88 -2.18 12.07
N GLY A 95 -16.59 -1.84 12.03
CA GLY A 95 -16.13 -0.58 11.45
C GLY A 95 -16.60 0.66 12.23
N PRO A 96 -16.43 1.87 11.69
CA PRO A 96 -16.93 3.09 12.32
C PRO A 96 -18.46 3.15 12.29
N PRO A 97 -19.11 3.74 13.32
CA PRO A 97 -20.56 3.85 13.41
C PRO A 97 -21.13 5.00 12.54
N PHE A 98 -20.43 5.37 11.46
CA PHE A 98 -20.79 6.47 10.57
C PHE A 98 -20.32 6.20 9.14
N TYR A 99 -20.93 6.90 8.18
CA TYR A 99 -20.59 6.82 6.77
C TYR A 99 -19.28 7.54 6.46
N ILE A 100 -18.51 7.00 5.51
CA ILE A 100 -17.35 7.70 4.96
C ILE A 100 -17.81 8.56 3.79
N GLU A 101 -17.72 9.87 3.97
CA GLU A 101 -18.09 10.84 2.95
C GLU A 101 -17.11 10.83 1.77
N SER A 102 -17.62 11.21 0.60
CA SER A 102 -16.75 11.50 -0.55
C SER A 102 -15.82 12.67 -0.21
N ASN A 103 -14.62 12.69 -0.79
CA ASN A 103 -13.58 13.67 -0.50
C ASN A 103 -12.99 13.63 0.92
N THR A 104 -13.28 12.59 1.70
CA THR A 104 -12.58 12.35 2.97
C THR A 104 -11.10 12.05 2.69
N PRO A 105 -10.15 12.84 3.24
CA PRO A 105 -8.73 12.52 3.12
C PRO A 105 -8.44 11.15 3.72
N ALA A 106 -7.60 10.37 3.04
CA ALA A 106 -7.26 9.03 3.50
C ALA A 106 -5.80 8.70 3.19
N SER A 107 -5.16 8.00 4.11
CA SER A 107 -3.88 7.35 3.88
C SER A 107 -4.08 5.93 3.36
N ILE A 108 -3.07 5.39 2.68
CA ILE A 108 -3.17 4.05 2.10
C ILE A 108 -1.89 3.24 2.29
N GLN A 109 -2.05 1.95 2.56
CA GLN A 109 -0.96 0.97 2.57
C GLN A 109 -1.23 -0.11 1.52
N ILE A 110 -0.21 -0.44 0.74
CA ILE A 110 -0.29 -1.44 -0.32
C ILE A 110 0.73 -2.54 -0.04
N THR A 111 0.26 -3.79 -0.08
CA THR A 111 1.16 -4.94 0.09
C THR A 111 1.78 -5.30 -1.26
N VAL A 112 2.99 -4.80 -1.53
CA VAL A 112 3.66 -5.01 -2.84
C VAL A 112 4.39 -6.36 -2.94
N GLN A 113 4.83 -6.93 -1.81
CA GLN A 113 5.46 -8.26 -1.76
C GLN A 113 5.19 -8.92 -0.40
N LYS A 114 4.93 -10.23 -0.40
CA LYS A 114 4.72 -11.03 0.81
C LYS A 114 5.86 -12.05 0.93
N GLN A 115 6.94 -11.69 1.63
CA GLN A 115 8.07 -12.60 1.83
C GLN A 115 7.80 -13.52 3.03
N ARG A 116 7.96 -14.84 2.86
CA ARG A 116 7.86 -15.81 3.96
C ARG A 116 9.15 -15.74 4.81
N PRO A 117 9.08 -15.53 6.14
CA PRO A 117 10.26 -15.32 7.00
C PRO A 117 11.24 -16.49 7.10
N ILE A 118 10.89 -17.69 6.62
CA ILE A 118 11.77 -18.87 6.64
C ILE A 118 13.09 -18.63 5.87
N SER A 119 13.15 -17.65 4.97
CA SER A 119 14.41 -17.26 4.32
C SER A 119 15.41 -16.52 5.22
N LEU A 120 15.00 -16.03 6.41
CA LEU A 120 15.88 -15.32 7.34
C LEU A 120 16.65 -16.23 8.31
N VAL A 121 16.30 -17.53 8.39
CA VAL A 121 16.92 -18.48 9.34
C VAL A 121 18.08 -19.27 8.72
N MET A 122 18.22 -19.25 7.39
CA MET A 122 19.30 -19.94 6.67
C MET A 122 20.75 -19.40 6.88
N PRO A 123 21.02 -18.13 7.27
CA PRO A 123 22.39 -17.69 7.49
C PRO A 123 23.00 -18.20 8.80
N PHE A 124 22.20 -18.56 9.81
CA PHE A 124 22.73 -19.02 11.10
C PHE A 124 23.16 -20.50 11.10
N ILE A 125 22.56 -21.33 10.25
CA ILE A 125 22.85 -22.78 10.19
C ILE A 125 24.21 -23.05 9.49
N LYS A 126 24.67 -22.15 8.61
CA LYS A 126 25.97 -22.29 7.94
C LYS A 126 27.17 -22.04 8.85
N LYS A 127 26.99 -21.41 10.01
CA LYS A 127 28.09 -21.14 10.96
C LYS A 127 28.27 -22.25 12.00
N THR A 128 27.26 -23.09 12.22
CA THR A 128 27.30 -24.21 13.18
C THR A 128 27.63 -25.55 12.54
N PHE A 129 27.35 -25.75 11.25
CA PHE A 129 27.78 -26.94 10.51
C PHE A 129 28.96 -26.59 9.59
N GLY A 130 30.18 -26.77 10.13
CA GLY A 130 31.44 -26.59 9.41
C GLY A 130 31.64 -27.59 8.27
N LEU A 131 30.92 -27.40 7.17
CA LEU A 131 31.19 -28.07 5.90
C LEU A 131 31.83 -27.06 4.95
N VAL A 132 33.12 -26.84 5.15
CA VAL A 132 34.01 -26.31 4.11
C VAL A 132 34.45 -27.52 3.27
N PRO A 133 34.04 -27.66 2.00
CA PRO A 133 34.71 -28.59 1.11
C PRO A 133 36.11 -28.04 0.86
N GLN A 134 37.14 -28.78 1.28
CA GLN A 134 38.53 -28.46 0.95
C GLN A 134 38.73 -28.60 -0.57
N PRO A 135 39.35 -27.64 -1.25
CA PRO A 135 39.74 -27.83 -2.64
C PRO A 135 40.85 -28.89 -2.71
N ILE A 136 40.63 -29.94 -3.50
CA ILE A 136 41.65 -30.94 -3.79
C ILE A 136 42.67 -30.29 -4.72
N ASN A 137 43.76 -29.76 -4.16
CA ASN A 137 44.88 -29.28 -4.96
C ASN A 137 45.79 -30.46 -5.30
N ALA A 138 45.72 -30.88 -6.56
CA ALA A 138 46.73 -31.74 -7.16
C ALA A 138 48.06 -30.98 -7.24
N GLN A 139 49.12 -31.55 -6.65
CA GLN A 139 50.53 -31.38 -7.03
C GLN A 139 51.44 -32.19 -6.09
N LYS A 140 51.81 -33.42 -6.47
CA LYS A 140 53.13 -33.79 -7.04
C LYS A 140 53.12 -35.27 -7.40
#